data_AF-A0A935HI70-F1
#
_entry.id   AF-A0A935HI70-F1
#
_cell.length_a   1.000
_cell.length_b   1.000
_cell.length_c   1.000
_cell.angle_alpha   90.00
_cell.angle_beta   90.00
_cell.angle_gamma   90.00
#
_symmetry.space_group_name_H-M   'P 1'
#
loop_
_entity.id
_entity.type
_entity.pdbx_description
1 polymer ?
#
loop_
_entity_poly.entity_id
_entity_poly.type
_entity_poly.pdbx_seq_one_letter_code
_entity_poly.pdbx_strand_id
1 'polypeptide(L)'
;MPVSERLLAFLIGVVLWLPSVAYADYRAYARGQEAAADGKWSEVETAMQESLSGNPSPKVRVKLYGQRFAPYVPQYYLGLAAYRQNDCAGALRWFGDGAAASVIAQVPEFKGIADSARVDCTAKLAANKPAVEKPPVTQNTPPPTKPSVPVLASNKPTTTPVAPGQTTPAAASVPAALKSALQNWLAGRYRAVFAGPTAGLQGKALAHLHLLRAAAYFAQSEIESANAASLRTSAEQEVRNARRALPTIAPDTGFHSPRFRSFFASVR
;
A
#
# COMPACT_ATOMS: atom_id res chain seq x y z
N MET A 1 -77.00 13.05 1.86
CA MET A 1 -76.28 12.34 2.93
C MET A 1 -75.96 10.92 2.43
N PRO A 2 -74.77 10.36 2.63
CA PRO A 2 -73.43 10.85 2.33
C PRO A 2 -72.74 9.94 1.28
N VAL A 3 -72.46 10.47 0.08
CA VAL A 3 -71.62 9.80 -0.94
C VAL A 3 -70.11 10.06 -0.66
N SER A 4 -69.80 10.62 0.50
CA SER A 4 -68.50 11.22 0.83
C SER A 4 -67.59 10.37 1.73
N GLU A 5 -67.81 9.06 1.84
CA GLU A 5 -66.95 8.19 2.67
C GLU A 5 -66.14 7.17 1.87
N ARG A 6 -66.53 6.87 0.62
CA ARG A 6 -65.81 5.85 -0.18
C ARG A 6 -64.64 6.40 -0.98
N LEU A 7 -64.57 7.72 -1.17
CA LEU A 7 -63.45 8.37 -1.87
C LEU A 7 -62.27 8.70 -0.94
N LEU A 8 -62.46 8.64 0.38
CA LEU A 8 -61.39 8.93 1.34
C LEU A 8 -60.47 7.71 1.59
N ALA A 9 -60.96 6.49 1.37
CA ALA A 9 -60.20 5.27 1.64
C ALA A 9 -59.22 4.89 0.52
N PHE A 10 -59.38 5.40 -0.71
CA PHE A 10 -58.47 5.12 -1.82
C PHE A 10 -57.30 6.10 -1.94
N LEU A 11 -57.36 7.25 -1.24
CA LEU A 11 -56.29 8.26 -1.23
C LEU A 11 -55.22 8.01 -0.15
N ILE A 12 -55.39 7.00 0.71
CA ILE A 12 -54.43 6.65 1.79
C ILE A 12 -53.52 5.47 1.40
N GLY A 13 -53.68 4.90 0.19
CA GLY A 13 -52.92 3.71 -0.25
C GLY A 13 -51.62 3.96 -1.03
N VAL A 14 -51.30 5.19 -1.43
CA VAL A 14 -50.28 5.46 -2.48
C VAL A 14 -49.09 6.33 -2.02
N VAL A 15 -48.93 6.61 -0.72
CA VAL A 15 -47.94 7.61 -0.23
C VAL A 15 -46.62 7.01 0.33
N LEU A 16 -46.32 5.72 0.19
CA LEU A 16 -45.10 5.14 0.78
C LEU A 16 -44.26 4.25 -0.15
N TRP A 17 -44.05 4.72 -1.38
CA TRP A 17 -42.91 4.28 -2.21
C TRP A 17 -42.15 5.52 -2.70
N LEU A 18 -41.76 6.41 -1.77
CA LEU A 18 -40.68 7.34 -2.05
C LEU A 18 -39.38 6.52 -1.95
N PRO A 19 -38.63 6.28 -3.04
CA PRO A 19 -37.28 5.81 -2.90
C PRO A 19 -36.56 6.85 -2.06
N SER A 20 -36.08 6.44 -0.89
CA SER A 20 -35.19 7.25 -0.06
C SER A 20 -34.03 7.65 -0.96
N VAL A 21 -34.07 8.89 -1.47
CA VAL A 21 -32.94 9.49 -2.15
C VAL A 21 -31.94 9.73 -1.03
N ALA A 22 -31.19 8.67 -0.71
CA ALA A 22 -30.11 8.75 0.25
C ALA A 22 -29.19 9.84 -0.29
N TYR A 23 -29.21 11.01 0.35
CA TYR A 23 -28.12 11.95 0.22
C TYR A 23 -26.87 11.12 0.42
N ALA A 24 -26.02 11.06 -0.60
CA ALA A 24 -24.82 10.25 -0.61
C ALA A 24 -23.90 10.76 0.51
N ASP A 25 -24.17 10.29 1.72
CA ASP A 25 -23.40 10.57 2.90
C ASP A 25 -22.08 9.85 2.67
N TYR A 26 -21.06 10.60 2.28
CA TYR A 26 -19.70 10.10 2.07
C TYR A 26 -19.04 9.62 3.39
N ARG A 27 -19.83 9.28 4.41
CA ARG A 27 -19.43 8.78 5.72
C ARG A 27 -18.74 7.43 5.61
N ALA A 28 -19.25 6.52 4.79
CA ALA A 28 -18.59 5.23 4.53
C ALA A 28 -17.20 5.46 3.92
N TYR A 29 -17.07 6.42 3.00
CA TYR A 29 -15.80 6.76 2.38
C TYR A 29 -14.83 7.41 3.38
N ALA A 30 -15.31 8.34 4.20
CA ALA A 30 -14.51 8.94 5.27
C ALA A 30 -14.02 7.88 6.27
N ARG A 31 -14.89 6.97 6.72
CA ARG A 31 -14.52 5.84 7.57
C ARG A 31 -13.48 4.94 6.92
N GLY A 32 -13.62 4.64 5.63
CA GLY A 32 -12.62 3.85 4.92
C GLY A 32 -11.28 4.57 4.75
N GLN A 33 -11.26 5.91 4.64
CA GLN A 33 -10.02 6.68 4.66
C GLN A 33 -9.34 6.63 6.03
N GLU A 34 -10.10 6.72 7.11
CA GLU A 34 -9.61 6.57 8.49
C GLU A 34 -9.06 5.16 8.72
N ALA A 35 -9.81 4.12 8.33
CA ALA A 35 -9.36 2.73 8.39
C ALA A 35 -8.08 2.50 7.57
N ALA A 36 -7.94 3.16 6.41
CA ALA A 36 -6.73 3.07 5.59
C ALA A 36 -5.54 3.75 6.27
N ALA A 37 -5.76 4.86 6.98
CA ALA A 37 -4.73 5.51 7.79
C ALA A 37 -4.29 4.63 8.97
N ASP A 38 -5.24 3.91 9.58
CA ASP A 38 -5.01 2.94 10.66
C ASP A 38 -4.41 1.61 10.17
N GLY A 39 -4.34 1.38 8.85
CA GLY A 39 -3.87 0.11 8.27
C GLY A 39 -4.84 -1.06 8.42
N LYS A 40 -6.12 -0.79 8.72
CA LYS A 40 -7.18 -1.79 8.88
C LYS A 40 -7.79 -2.16 7.52
N TRP A 41 -7.02 -2.88 6.70
CA TRP A 41 -7.34 -3.09 5.28
C TRP A 41 -8.67 -3.82 5.01
N SER A 42 -9.09 -4.73 5.89
CA SER A 42 -10.40 -5.40 5.79
C SER A 42 -11.58 -4.43 6.04
N GLU A 43 -11.41 -3.48 6.97
CA GLU A 43 -12.40 -2.42 7.21
C GLU A 43 -12.44 -1.42 6.04
N VAL A 44 -11.29 -1.13 5.41
CA VAL A 44 -11.24 -0.33 4.18
C VAL A 44 -12.06 -0.98 3.09
N GLU A 45 -11.91 -2.29 2.85
CA GLU A 45 -12.68 -2.98 1.81
C GLU A 45 -14.18 -2.89 2.06
N THR A 46 -14.60 -3.17 3.29
CA THR A 46 -16.01 -3.12 3.67
C THR A 46 -16.58 -1.70 3.48
N ALA A 47 -15.89 -0.69 4.00
CA ALA A 47 -16.33 0.70 3.93
C ALA A 47 -16.33 1.25 2.49
N MET A 48 -15.39 0.82 1.65
CA MET A 48 -15.31 1.25 0.26
C MET A 48 -16.32 0.51 -0.64
N GLN A 49 -16.64 -0.75 -0.35
CA GLN A 49 -17.77 -1.45 -0.98
C GLN A 49 -19.11 -0.79 -0.64
N GLU A 50 -19.31 -0.41 0.63
CA GLU A 50 -20.49 0.36 1.07
C GLU A 50 -20.53 1.74 0.39
N SER A 51 -19.36 2.37 0.19
CA SER A 51 -19.28 3.62 -0.55
C SER A 51 -19.71 3.44 -2.01
N LEU A 52 -19.29 2.37 -2.67
CA LEU A 52 -19.66 2.07 -4.05
C LEU A 52 -21.15 1.74 -4.21
N SER A 53 -21.77 1.09 -3.22
CA SER A 53 -23.22 0.80 -3.28
C SER A 53 -24.06 2.08 -3.18
N GLY A 54 -23.60 3.06 -2.40
CA GLY A 54 -24.23 4.38 -2.32
C GLY A 54 -23.92 5.28 -3.51
N ASN A 55 -22.66 5.29 -3.98
CA ASN A 55 -22.22 6.11 -5.10
C ASN A 55 -21.07 5.43 -5.87
N PRO A 56 -21.35 4.79 -7.02
CA PRO A 56 -20.34 4.03 -7.74
C PRO A 56 -19.34 4.90 -8.53
N SER A 57 -19.63 6.19 -8.70
CA SER A 57 -18.92 7.06 -9.65
C SER A 57 -17.76 7.82 -9.00
N PRO A 58 -16.50 7.56 -9.42
CA PRO A 58 -15.35 8.34 -8.98
C PRO A 58 -15.45 9.81 -9.42
N LYS A 59 -15.01 10.72 -8.56
CA LYS A 59 -15.05 12.17 -8.82
C LYS A 59 -13.80 12.83 -8.26
N VAL A 60 -13.17 13.70 -9.06
CA VAL A 60 -11.96 14.45 -8.68
C VAL A 60 -12.21 15.35 -7.48
N ARG A 61 -13.44 15.84 -7.33
CA ARG A 61 -13.82 16.75 -6.25
C ARG A 61 -15.24 16.49 -5.82
N VAL A 62 -15.42 16.06 -4.58
CA VAL A 62 -16.73 16.01 -3.91
C VAL A 62 -16.65 16.75 -2.59
N LYS A 63 -17.78 17.25 -2.12
CA LYS A 63 -17.94 17.76 -0.76
C LYS A 63 -18.19 16.58 0.16
N LEU A 64 -17.19 16.17 0.93
CA LEU A 64 -17.30 15.00 1.81
C LEU A 64 -18.16 15.34 3.05
N TYR A 65 -17.83 16.44 3.73
CA TYR A 65 -18.59 16.99 4.86
C TYR A 65 -18.21 18.46 5.06
N GLY A 66 -19.13 19.26 5.63
CA GLY A 66 -18.88 20.67 5.94
C GLY A 66 -18.38 21.45 4.71
N GLN A 67 -17.17 22.02 4.80
CA GLN A 67 -16.50 22.72 3.69
C GLN A 67 -15.31 21.93 3.11
N ARG A 68 -15.14 20.66 3.48
CA ARG A 68 -14.01 19.85 3.02
C ARG A 68 -14.31 19.19 1.68
N PHE A 69 -13.53 19.57 0.68
CA PHE A 69 -13.54 18.95 -0.64
C PHE A 69 -12.35 18.00 -0.78
N ALA A 70 -12.59 16.81 -1.32
CA ALA A 70 -11.53 15.85 -1.63
C ALA A 70 -11.91 15.00 -2.84
N PRO A 71 -10.93 14.33 -3.47
CA PRO A 71 -11.20 13.29 -4.45
C PRO A 71 -11.95 12.13 -3.82
N TYR A 72 -12.98 11.67 -4.51
CA TYR A 72 -13.77 10.50 -4.17
C TYR A 72 -13.44 9.39 -5.16
N VAL A 73 -12.63 8.42 -4.71
CA VAL A 73 -12.23 7.28 -5.53
C VAL A 73 -12.22 6.02 -4.67
N PRO A 74 -13.39 5.43 -4.34
CA PRO A 74 -13.44 4.21 -3.53
C PRO A 74 -12.62 3.05 -4.12
N GLN A 75 -12.63 2.93 -5.45
CA GLN A 75 -11.84 1.93 -6.20
C GLN A 75 -10.34 2.04 -5.91
N TYR A 76 -9.82 3.26 -5.73
CA TYR A 76 -8.40 3.44 -5.38
C TYR A 76 -8.09 2.79 -4.03
N TYR A 77 -8.93 3.01 -3.02
CA TYR A 77 -8.75 2.42 -1.70
C TYR A 77 -9.00 0.91 -1.68
N LEU A 78 -9.91 0.40 -2.52
CA LEU A 78 -10.09 -1.04 -2.72
C LEU A 78 -8.85 -1.68 -3.37
N GLY A 79 -8.27 -1.04 -4.38
CA GLY A 79 -7.02 -1.50 -4.98
C GLY A 79 -5.85 -1.45 -4.00
N LEU A 80 -5.80 -0.41 -3.17
CA LEU A 80 -4.79 -0.28 -2.12
C LEU A 80 -4.94 -1.36 -1.04
N ALA A 81 -6.17 -1.64 -0.59
CA ALA A 81 -6.43 -2.68 0.39
C ALA A 81 -6.06 -4.07 -0.16
N ALA A 82 -6.47 -4.39 -1.39
CA ALA A 82 -6.09 -5.63 -2.07
C ALA A 82 -4.56 -5.77 -2.19
N TYR A 83 -3.86 -4.70 -2.59
CA TYR A 83 -2.40 -4.69 -2.67
C TYR A 83 -1.74 -4.97 -1.31
N ARG A 84 -2.28 -4.38 -0.22
CA ARG A 84 -1.77 -4.58 1.15
C ARG A 84 -2.04 -5.97 1.69
N GLN A 85 -3.09 -6.62 1.22
CA GLN A 85 -3.44 -8.01 1.54
C GLN A 85 -2.74 -9.02 0.62
N ASN A 86 -1.81 -8.58 -0.24
CA ASN A 86 -1.12 -9.38 -1.26
C ASN A 86 -2.02 -9.94 -2.37
N ASP A 87 -3.27 -9.50 -2.47
CA ASP A 87 -4.14 -9.79 -3.61
C ASP A 87 -3.76 -8.89 -4.80
N CYS A 88 -2.74 -9.31 -5.53
CA CYS A 88 -2.24 -8.59 -6.69
C CYS A 88 -3.27 -8.56 -7.83
N ALA A 89 -4.13 -9.58 -7.95
CA ALA A 89 -5.16 -9.63 -8.98
C ALA A 89 -6.27 -8.61 -8.69
N GLY A 90 -6.76 -8.58 -7.45
CA GLY A 90 -7.73 -7.58 -7.00
C GLY A 90 -7.20 -6.15 -7.09
N ALA A 91 -5.93 -5.94 -6.71
CA ALA A 91 -5.29 -4.63 -6.81
C ALA A 91 -5.27 -4.11 -8.25
N LEU A 92 -4.80 -4.93 -9.20
CA LEU A 92 -4.77 -4.56 -10.61
C LEU A 92 -6.16 -4.33 -11.20
N ARG A 93 -7.15 -5.11 -10.78
CA ARG A 93 -8.55 -4.92 -11.21
C ARG A 93 -9.08 -3.55 -10.80
N TRP A 94 -8.92 -3.19 -9.52
CA TRP A 94 -9.47 -1.93 -9.01
C TRP A 94 -8.72 -0.70 -9.51
N PHE A 95 -7.39 -0.77 -9.60
CA PHE A 95 -6.62 0.31 -10.19
C PHE A 95 -6.84 0.40 -11.70
N GLY A 96 -7.13 -0.71 -12.38
CA GLY A 96 -7.38 -0.76 -13.82
C GLY A 96 -8.80 -0.39 -14.24
N ASP A 97 -9.72 -0.15 -13.29
CA ASP A 97 -11.07 0.31 -13.60
C ASP A 97 -11.02 1.64 -14.37
N GLY A 98 -11.68 1.72 -15.52
CA GLY A 98 -11.53 2.84 -16.44
C GLY A 98 -11.95 4.19 -15.83
N ALA A 99 -13.06 4.21 -15.09
CA ALA A 99 -13.55 5.43 -14.44
C ALA A 99 -12.63 5.85 -13.28
N ALA A 100 -12.16 4.89 -12.49
CA ALA A 100 -11.23 5.16 -11.40
C ALA A 100 -9.84 5.59 -11.92
N ALA A 101 -9.31 4.92 -12.94
CA ALA A 101 -7.98 5.17 -13.50
C ALA A 101 -7.85 6.61 -14.01
N SER A 102 -8.88 7.15 -14.67
CA SER A 102 -8.89 8.56 -15.11
C SER A 102 -8.78 9.53 -13.94
N VAL A 103 -9.51 9.31 -12.84
CA VAL A 103 -9.46 10.19 -11.66
C VAL A 103 -8.16 9.99 -10.88
N ILE A 104 -7.68 8.74 -10.74
CA ILE A 104 -6.39 8.42 -10.13
C ILE A 104 -5.25 9.14 -10.85
N ALA A 105 -5.26 9.18 -12.18
CA ALA A 105 -4.23 9.85 -12.97
C ALA A 105 -4.19 11.37 -12.76
N GLN A 106 -5.33 11.98 -12.40
CA GLN A 106 -5.45 13.42 -12.16
C GLN A 106 -5.08 13.83 -10.72
N VAL A 107 -4.95 12.87 -9.80
CA VAL A 107 -4.57 13.10 -8.41
C VAL A 107 -3.16 12.55 -8.19
N PRO A 108 -2.11 13.40 -8.16
CA PRO A 108 -0.72 12.94 -8.11
C PRO A 108 -0.43 11.97 -6.95
N GLU A 109 -1.05 12.19 -5.79
CA GLU A 109 -0.91 11.33 -4.61
C GLU A 109 -1.43 9.92 -4.85
N PHE A 110 -2.54 9.78 -5.59
CA PHE A 110 -3.11 8.48 -5.93
C PHE A 110 -2.34 7.82 -7.06
N LYS A 111 -1.97 8.59 -8.08
CA LYS A 111 -1.22 8.10 -9.24
C LYS A 111 0.08 7.42 -8.82
N GLY A 112 0.91 8.08 -8.01
CA GLY A 112 2.21 7.53 -7.63
C GLY A 112 2.12 6.19 -6.88
N ILE A 113 1.14 6.07 -5.99
CA ILE A 113 0.91 4.84 -5.22
C ILE A 113 0.33 3.74 -6.11
N ALA A 114 -0.68 4.05 -6.92
CA ALA A 114 -1.32 3.08 -7.81
C ALA A 114 -0.33 2.55 -8.86
N ASP A 115 0.51 3.41 -9.45
CA ASP A 115 1.52 3.00 -10.43
C ASP A 115 2.58 2.08 -9.80
N SER A 116 3.08 2.44 -8.61
CA SER A 116 4.03 1.60 -7.88
C SER A 116 3.44 0.22 -7.56
N ALA A 117 2.19 0.21 -7.05
CA ALA A 117 1.49 -1.03 -6.75
C ALA A 117 1.23 -1.88 -8.01
N ARG A 118 0.91 -1.26 -9.15
CA ARG A 118 0.74 -1.97 -10.43
C ARG A 118 2.05 -2.63 -10.89
N VAL A 119 3.17 -1.90 -10.84
CA VAL A 119 4.48 -2.44 -11.21
C VAL A 119 4.85 -3.62 -10.31
N ASP A 120 4.68 -3.48 -9.00
CA ASP A 120 4.96 -4.55 -8.05
C ASP A 120 4.07 -5.78 -8.27
N CYS A 121 2.75 -5.56 -8.47
CA CYS A 121 1.79 -6.64 -8.70
C CYS A 121 2.05 -7.37 -10.00
N THR A 122 2.35 -6.64 -11.09
CA THR A 122 2.67 -7.26 -12.39
C THR A 122 3.94 -8.11 -12.30
N ALA A 123 4.98 -7.63 -11.60
CA ALA A 123 6.19 -8.41 -11.36
C ALA A 123 5.91 -9.67 -10.51
N LYS A 124 5.14 -9.56 -9.42
CA LYS A 124 4.77 -10.72 -8.57
C LYS A 124 3.96 -11.76 -9.33
N LEU A 125 2.99 -11.34 -10.15
CA LEU A 125 2.17 -12.24 -10.95
C LEU A 125 2.98 -12.88 -12.10
N ALA A 126 3.93 -12.16 -12.70
CA ALA A 126 4.83 -12.72 -13.71
C ALA A 126 5.76 -13.78 -13.10
N ALA A 127 6.27 -13.56 -11.88
CA ALA A 127 7.10 -14.52 -11.15
C ALA A 127 6.32 -15.76 -10.70
N ASN A 128 5.04 -15.61 -10.36
CA ASN A 128 4.15 -16.69 -9.92
C ASN A 128 3.40 -17.37 -11.05
N LYS A 129 3.58 -16.98 -12.32
CA LYS A 129 3.02 -17.69 -13.46
C LYS A 129 3.67 -19.07 -13.52
N PRO A 130 2.93 -20.18 -13.28
CA PRO A 130 3.47 -21.50 -13.55
C PRO A 130 3.87 -21.53 -15.02
N ALA A 131 5.06 -22.06 -15.33
CA ALA A 131 5.35 -22.48 -16.68
C ALA A 131 4.24 -23.47 -17.07
N VAL A 132 3.31 -23.03 -17.93
CA VAL A 132 2.30 -23.91 -18.48
C VAL A 132 3.05 -24.97 -19.26
N GLU A 133 3.05 -26.14 -18.64
CA GLU A 133 3.17 -27.46 -19.19
C GLU A 133 2.71 -27.49 -20.64
N LYS A 134 3.57 -28.08 -21.47
CA LYS A 134 3.33 -28.44 -22.87
C LYS A 134 1.88 -28.97 -23.05
N PRO A 135 1.19 -28.65 -24.16
CA PRO A 135 -0.14 -29.20 -24.42
C PRO A 135 -0.14 -30.74 -24.31
N PRO A 136 -1.22 -31.37 -23.82
CA PRO A 136 -1.30 -32.83 -23.81
C PRO A 136 -1.36 -33.31 -25.26
N VAL A 137 -0.26 -33.87 -25.75
CA VAL A 137 -0.23 -34.58 -27.02
C VAL A 137 -0.84 -35.96 -26.77
N THR A 138 -2.06 -36.15 -27.27
CA THR A 138 -2.67 -37.46 -27.44
C THR A 138 -1.79 -38.28 -28.38
N GLN A 139 -1.28 -39.40 -27.87
CA GLN A 139 -0.63 -40.45 -28.65
C GLN A 139 -1.65 -41.07 -29.60
N ASN A 140 -1.29 -41.25 -30.87
CA ASN A 140 -1.52 -42.51 -31.59
C ASN A 140 -0.68 -42.62 -32.88
N THR A 141 -0.07 -43.81 -33.01
CA THR A 141 0.49 -44.53 -34.19
C THR A 141 1.89 -44.17 -34.77
N PRO A 142 2.81 -45.16 -34.88
CA PRO A 142 4.03 -45.14 -35.71
C PRO A 142 3.87 -46.00 -37.00
N PRO A 143 4.91 -46.20 -37.88
CA PRO A 143 5.63 -45.29 -38.79
C PRO A 143 5.57 -45.81 -40.28
N PRO A 144 6.24 -45.21 -41.31
CA PRO A 144 7.58 -45.70 -41.70
C PRO A 144 8.57 -44.71 -42.39
N THR A 145 9.86 -44.85 -42.02
CA THR A 145 11.15 -44.72 -42.78
C THR A 145 11.36 -43.74 -43.94
N LYS A 146 12.42 -42.91 -43.88
CA LYS A 146 13.78 -43.15 -44.48
C LYS A 146 14.75 -41.97 -44.15
N PRO A 147 16.09 -42.06 -44.40
CA PRO A 147 17.12 -41.62 -43.47
C PRO A 147 18.05 -40.51 -44.02
N SER A 148 18.74 -39.80 -43.13
CA SER A 148 20.19 -39.57 -43.24
C SER A 148 20.76 -38.86 -42.01
N VAL A 149 21.90 -39.38 -41.60
CA VAL A 149 22.78 -39.12 -40.45
C VAL A 149 23.74 -37.94 -40.79
N PRO A 150 24.82 -37.66 -40.04
CA PRO A 150 25.07 -37.42 -38.60
C PRO A 150 25.52 -35.94 -38.38
N VAL A 151 25.72 -35.40 -37.18
CA VAL A 151 27.08 -35.33 -36.57
C VAL A 151 27.03 -34.48 -35.28
N LEU A 152 27.55 -35.10 -34.20
CA LEU A 152 28.28 -34.57 -33.03
C LEU A 152 27.71 -33.36 -32.24
N ALA A 153 27.87 -33.24 -30.93
CA ALA A 153 28.26 -34.10 -29.82
C ALA A 153 28.12 -33.20 -28.58
N SER A 154 27.53 -33.75 -27.52
CA SER A 154 28.06 -33.69 -26.15
C SER A 154 28.55 -32.34 -25.58
N ASN A 155 27.89 -31.86 -24.53
CA ASN A 155 28.49 -31.81 -23.17
C ASN A 155 27.46 -31.33 -22.13
N LYS A 156 26.93 -32.27 -21.34
CA LYS A 156 26.87 -32.13 -19.87
C LYS A 156 28.35 -32.22 -19.39
N PRO A 157 28.79 -31.75 -18.20
CA PRO A 157 28.01 -31.70 -16.97
C PRO A 157 28.37 -30.61 -15.92
N THR A 158 27.62 -30.69 -14.81
CA THR A 158 28.10 -30.51 -13.43
C THR A 158 27.73 -29.20 -12.73
N THR A 159 26.76 -29.37 -11.83
CA THR A 159 26.57 -28.66 -10.57
C THR A 159 27.86 -28.54 -9.77
N THR A 160 28.27 -27.31 -9.44
CA THR A 160 29.23 -27.06 -8.36
C THR A 160 28.64 -26.05 -7.36
N PRO A 161 28.65 -26.34 -6.04
CA PRO A 161 28.23 -25.42 -4.99
C PRO A 161 29.19 -24.24 -4.87
N VAL A 162 28.68 -23.01 -4.86
CA VAL A 162 29.49 -21.81 -4.60
C VAL A 162 29.47 -21.50 -3.11
N ALA A 163 30.59 -21.80 -2.45
CA ALA A 163 30.98 -21.29 -1.14
C ALA A 163 31.68 -19.91 -1.29
N PRO A 164 31.84 -19.14 -0.20
CA PRO A 164 31.89 -17.68 -0.21
C PRO A 164 33.29 -17.10 -0.45
N GLY A 165 33.38 -15.99 -1.20
CA GLY A 165 34.56 -15.12 -1.17
C GLY A 165 34.72 -14.18 -2.38
N GLN A 166 34.86 -12.89 -2.06
CA GLN A 166 35.43 -11.78 -2.85
C GLN A 166 34.48 -11.03 -3.81
N THR A 167 33.82 -9.96 -3.36
CA THR A 167 34.28 -8.54 -3.31
C THR A 167 34.57 -7.91 -4.66
N THR A 168 33.50 -7.40 -5.27
CA THR A 168 33.56 -6.24 -6.16
C THR A 168 33.00 -5.04 -5.38
N PRO A 169 33.66 -3.87 -5.35
CA PRO A 169 33.09 -2.68 -4.72
C PRO A 169 31.86 -2.22 -5.50
N ALA A 170 30.68 -2.65 -5.06
CA ALA A 170 29.42 -2.14 -5.53
C ALA A 170 29.36 -0.65 -5.17
N ALA A 171 29.24 0.22 -6.17
CA ALA A 171 28.89 1.62 -5.99
C ALA A 171 27.73 1.68 -4.98
N ALA A 172 27.93 2.43 -3.88
CA ALA A 172 27.07 2.38 -2.71
C ALA A 172 25.65 2.89 -3.02
N SER A 173 24.82 2.02 -3.58
CA SER A 173 23.40 2.27 -3.78
C SER A 173 22.76 2.41 -2.40
N VAL A 174 21.99 3.49 -2.19
CA VAL A 174 21.24 3.70 -0.96
C VAL A 174 20.39 2.45 -0.67
N PRO A 175 20.51 1.82 0.51
CA PRO A 175 19.77 0.59 0.80
C PRO A 175 18.26 0.79 0.69
N ALA A 176 17.58 -0.18 0.07
CA ALA A 176 16.14 -0.10 -0.19
C ALA A 176 15.31 0.13 1.09
N ALA A 177 15.73 -0.46 2.21
CA ALA A 177 15.10 -0.27 3.52
C ALA A 177 15.14 1.21 3.97
N LEU A 178 16.27 1.90 3.75
CA LEU A 178 16.39 3.32 4.09
C LEU A 178 15.55 4.20 3.16
N LYS A 179 15.54 3.89 1.86
CA LYS A 179 14.69 4.59 0.88
C LYS A 179 13.21 4.44 1.22
N SER A 180 12.76 3.23 1.55
CA SER A 180 11.38 2.95 1.95
C SER A 180 11.00 3.68 3.23
N ALA A 181 11.87 3.65 4.25
CA ALA A 181 11.65 4.37 5.50
C ALA A 181 11.52 5.89 5.26
N LEU A 182 12.39 6.47 4.41
CA LEU A 182 12.32 7.89 4.05
C LEU A 182 11.03 8.24 3.31
N GLN A 183 10.61 7.42 2.36
CA GLN A 183 9.34 7.62 1.65
C GLN A 183 8.13 7.53 2.59
N ASN A 184 8.17 6.63 3.58
CA ASN A 184 7.12 6.54 4.60
C ASN A 184 7.10 7.76 5.52
N TRP A 185 8.28 8.24 5.94
CA TRP A 185 8.41 9.47 6.72
C TRP A 185 7.86 10.70 5.98
N LEU A 186 8.27 10.90 4.72
CA LEU A 186 7.81 12.02 3.89
C LEU A 186 6.31 11.96 3.61
N ALA A 187 5.73 10.77 3.58
CA ALA A 187 4.28 10.56 3.45
C ALA A 187 3.51 10.70 4.79
N GLY A 188 4.18 11.08 5.89
CA GLY A 188 3.57 11.17 7.23
C GLY A 188 3.20 9.82 7.85
N ARG A 189 3.64 8.70 7.26
CA ARG A 189 3.33 7.33 7.70
C ARG A 189 4.34 6.86 8.74
N TYR A 190 4.39 7.53 9.89
CA TYR A 190 5.39 7.27 10.93
C TYR A 190 5.40 5.81 11.42
N ARG A 191 4.23 5.17 11.52
CA ARG A 191 4.12 3.75 11.93
C ARG A 191 4.85 2.80 10.97
N ALA A 192 4.83 3.08 9.68
CA ALA A 192 5.51 2.26 8.69
C ALA A 192 7.04 2.43 8.71
N VAL A 193 7.54 3.54 9.25
CA VAL A 193 8.99 3.79 9.39
C VAL A 193 9.60 2.84 10.41
N PHE A 194 8.97 2.67 11.57
CA PHE A 194 9.48 1.80 12.64
C PHE A 194 9.14 0.31 12.46
N ALA A 195 8.22 -0.04 11.57
CA ALA A 195 7.94 -1.42 11.17
C ALA A 195 8.92 -2.00 10.12
N GLY A 196 9.78 -1.16 9.52
CA GLY A 196 10.69 -1.62 8.47
C GLY A 196 11.73 -2.66 8.95
N PRO A 197 12.42 -3.36 8.04
CA PRO A 197 13.54 -4.23 8.41
C PRO A 197 14.83 -3.42 8.66
N THR A 198 15.64 -3.85 9.61
CA THR A 198 17.04 -3.38 9.80
C THR A 198 18.07 -4.39 9.27
N ALA A 199 17.62 -5.59 8.93
CA ALA A 199 18.49 -6.70 8.52
C ALA A 199 19.37 -6.32 7.32
N GLY A 200 20.66 -6.63 7.42
CA GLY A 200 21.65 -6.36 6.37
C GLY A 200 22.16 -4.92 6.31
N LEU A 201 21.67 -4.01 7.17
CA LEU A 201 22.20 -2.65 7.26
C LEU A 201 23.31 -2.56 8.30
N GLN A 202 24.36 -1.80 8.00
CA GLN A 202 25.48 -1.56 8.90
C GLN A 202 25.97 -0.10 8.83
N GLY A 203 26.74 0.30 9.84
CA GLY A 203 27.40 1.60 9.93
C GLY A 203 26.44 2.78 9.69
N LYS A 204 26.82 3.67 8.76
CA LYS A 204 26.08 4.91 8.47
C LYS A 204 24.63 4.67 8.04
N ALA A 205 24.36 3.67 7.20
CA ALA A 205 23.01 3.40 6.71
C ALA A 205 22.07 2.91 7.82
N LEU A 206 22.58 2.03 8.70
CA LEU A 206 21.85 1.57 9.87
C LEU A 206 21.58 2.73 10.84
N ALA A 207 22.59 3.57 11.07
CA ALA A 207 22.46 4.74 11.95
C ALA A 207 21.39 5.73 11.43
N HIS A 208 21.35 6.01 10.13
CA HIS A 208 20.33 6.90 9.54
C HIS A 208 18.93 6.29 9.60
N LEU A 209 18.80 4.97 9.46
CA LEU A 209 17.51 4.31 9.64
C LEU A 209 17.02 4.45 11.09
N HIS A 210 17.88 4.21 12.08
CA HIS A 210 17.54 4.40 13.49
C HIS A 210 17.21 5.86 13.82
N LEU A 211 17.96 6.82 13.28
CA LEU A 211 17.64 8.25 13.44
C LEU A 211 16.24 8.57 12.90
N LEU A 212 15.91 8.06 11.72
CA LEU A 212 14.59 8.27 11.10
C LEU A 212 13.47 7.60 11.91
N ARG A 213 13.72 6.43 12.50
CA ARG A 213 12.78 5.75 13.39
C ARG A 213 12.58 6.48 14.70
N ALA A 214 13.65 7.01 15.30
CA ALA A 214 13.56 7.84 16.49
C ALA A 214 12.67 9.07 16.21
N ALA A 215 12.86 9.70 15.06
CA ALA A 215 12.02 10.82 14.62
C ALA A 215 10.56 10.39 14.42
N ALA A 216 10.31 9.21 13.84
CA ALA A 216 8.97 8.66 13.63
C ALA A 216 8.25 8.35 14.94
N TYR A 217 8.91 7.70 15.90
CA TYR A 217 8.35 7.45 17.22
C TYR A 217 8.05 8.75 17.96
N PHE A 218 8.96 9.74 17.90
CA PHE A 218 8.75 11.04 18.52
C PHE A 218 7.55 11.76 17.89
N ALA A 219 7.48 11.84 16.56
CA ALA A 219 6.36 12.46 15.86
C ALA A 219 5.03 11.76 16.17
N GLN A 220 5.01 10.42 16.19
CA GLN A 220 3.81 9.66 16.57
C GLN A 220 3.39 9.93 18.02
N SER A 221 4.34 10.13 18.94
CA SER A 221 4.03 10.44 20.35
C SER A 221 3.36 11.81 20.53
N GLU A 222 3.62 12.76 19.62
CA GLU A 222 2.96 14.07 19.62
C GLU A 222 1.54 14.00 19.02
N ILE A 223 1.23 12.95 18.24
CA ILE A 223 -0.08 12.73 17.61
C ILE A 223 -0.98 11.87 18.52
N GLU A 224 -0.43 10.83 19.13
CA GLU A 224 -1.19 9.83 19.89
C GLU A 224 -0.91 9.96 21.40
N SER A 225 -1.68 10.81 22.08
CA SER A 225 -1.48 11.14 23.49
C SER A 225 -1.63 9.93 24.43
N ALA A 226 -2.50 8.97 24.10
CA ALA A 226 -2.75 7.77 24.90
C ALA A 226 -1.50 6.88 25.05
N ASN A 227 -0.63 6.85 24.04
CA ASN A 227 0.59 6.03 23.99
C ASN A 227 1.87 6.87 23.96
N ALA A 228 1.78 8.16 24.24
CA ALA A 228 2.90 9.08 24.06
C ALA A 228 4.15 8.66 24.88
N ALA A 229 3.98 8.18 26.11
CA ALA A 229 5.10 7.77 26.95
C ALA A 229 5.86 6.57 26.36
N SER A 230 5.16 5.51 25.95
CA SER A 230 5.78 4.31 25.37
C SER A 230 6.43 4.58 24.02
N LEU A 231 5.81 5.45 23.20
CA LEU A 231 6.39 5.92 21.95
C LEU A 231 7.65 6.75 22.20
N ARG A 232 7.68 7.63 23.22
CA ARG A 232 8.91 8.35 23.58
C ARG A 232 10.01 7.42 24.07
N THR A 233 9.71 6.44 24.92
CA THR A 233 10.70 5.41 25.31
C THR A 233 11.28 4.68 24.10
N SER A 234 10.44 4.34 23.11
CA SER A 234 10.88 3.72 21.86
C SER A 234 11.76 4.66 21.04
N ALA A 235 11.41 5.95 20.97
CA ALA A 235 12.22 6.97 20.31
C ALA A 235 13.61 7.09 20.96
N GLU A 236 13.70 7.11 22.29
CA GLU A 236 14.97 7.16 23.02
C GLU A 236 15.84 5.93 22.73
N GLN A 237 15.23 4.75 22.66
CA GLN A 237 15.94 3.52 22.33
C GLN A 237 16.55 3.58 20.93
N GLU A 238 15.81 4.13 19.95
CA GLU A 238 16.30 4.30 18.59
C GLU A 238 17.41 5.37 18.51
N VAL A 239 17.38 6.42 19.33
CA VAL A 239 18.50 7.37 19.45
C VAL A 239 19.76 6.66 19.95
N ARG A 240 19.65 5.82 20.99
CA ARG A 240 20.78 5.02 21.49
C ARG A 240 21.30 4.06 20.43
N ASN A 241 20.42 3.38 19.70
CA ASN A 241 20.78 2.49 18.60
C ASN A 241 21.50 3.23 17.47
N ALA A 242 21.03 4.43 17.10
CA ALA A 242 21.66 5.27 16.09
C ALA A 242 23.10 5.65 16.49
N ARG A 243 23.31 6.08 17.74
CA ARG A 243 24.65 6.44 18.25
C ARG A 243 25.59 5.25 18.37
N ARG A 244 25.08 4.06 18.71
CA ARG A 244 25.87 2.82 18.69
C ARG A 244 26.35 2.48 17.28
N ALA A 245 25.51 2.70 16.26
CA ALA A 245 25.87 2.44 14.87
C ALA A 245 26.79 3.53 14.27
N LEU A 246 26.65 4.79 14.70
CA LEU A 246 27.51 5.91 14.31
C LEU A 246 27.55 6.97 15.43
N PRO A 247 28.63 7.05 16.22
CA PRO A 247 28.72 7.97 17.37
C PRO A 247 28.57 9.46 17.01
N THR A 248 28.94 9.83 15.79
CA THR A 248 28.87 11.21 15.28
C THR A 248 27.54 11.56 14.64
N ILE A 249 26.54 10.67 14.68
CA ILE A 249 25.24 10.94 14.06
C ILE A 249 24.51 12.07 14.76
N ALA A 250 24.01 13.02 13.97
CA ALA A 250 23.23 14.14 14.44
C ALA A 250 22.01 14.37 13.53
N PRO A 251 20.88 14.82 14.09
CA PRO A 251 19.73 15.23 13.28
C PRO A 251 20.04 16.49 12.47
N ASP A 252 19.77 16.42 11.17
CA ASP A 252 19.88 17.55 10.24
C ASP A 252 18.88 18.68 10.55
N THR A 253 19.32 19.93 10.40
CA THR A 253 18.56 21.14 10.77
C THR A 253 17.47 21.51 9.78
N GLY A 254 17.59 21.13 8.51
CA GLY A 254 16.59 21.36 7.46
C GLY A 254 15.57 20.22 7.35
N PHE A 255 15.93 19.01 7.79
CA PHE A 255 15.06 17.84 7.73
C PHE A 255 14.32 17.56 9.04
N HIS A 256 14.95 17.77 10.20
CA HIS A 256 14.36 17.46 11.50
C HIS A 256 13.91 18.71 12.25
N SER A 257 12.73 18.62 12.89
CA SER A 257 12.16 19.73 13.65
C SER A 257 13.05 20.13 14.85
N PRO A 258 13.03 21.42 15.27
CA PRO A 258 13.77 21.86 16.45
C PRO A 258 13.43 21.07 17.72
N ARG A 259 12.15 20.70 17.91
CA ARG A 259 11.70 19.90 19.06
C ARG A 259 12.32 18.50 19.06
N PHE A 260 12.34 17.83 17.92
CA PHE A 260 13.00 16.53 17.82
C PHE A 260 14.50 16.63 18.05
N ARG A 261 15.16 17.67 17.55
CA ARG A 261 16.59 17.89 17.77
C ARG A 261 16.92 18.09 19.25
N SER A 262 16.11 18.88 19.97
CA SER A 262 16.24 19.04 21.43
C SER A 262 16.01 17.71 22.16
N PHE A 263 14.99 16.95 21.76
CA PHE A 263 14.75 15.61 22.29
C PHE A 263 15.96 14.69 22.06
N PHE A 264 16.47 14.61 20.83
CA PHE A 264 17.64 13.80 20.48
C PHE A 264 18.87 14.15 21.32
N ALA A 265 19.11 15.43 21.59
CA ALA A 265 20.22 15.89 22.44
C ALA A 265 20.03 15.52 23.92
N SER A 266 18.79 15.43 24.39
CA SER A 266 18.47 15.09 25.79
C SER A 266 18.72 13.62 26.14
N VAL A 267 18.59 12.72 25.16
CA VAL A 267 18.87 11.29 25.34
C VAL A 267 20.38 11.10 25.49
N ARG A 268 20.82 10.36 26.50
CA ARG A 268 22.23 10.01 26.73
C ARG A 268 22.57 8.67 26.09
#